data_AF-Q8R6N8-F1
#
_entry.id   AF-Q8R6N8-F1
#
_cell.length_a   1.000
_cell.length_b   1.000
_cell.length_c   1.000
_cell.angle_alpha   90.00
_cell.angle_beta   90.00
_cell.angle_gamma   90.00
#
_symmetry.space_group_name_H-M   'P 1'
#
loop_
_entity.id
_entity.type
_entity.pdbx_description
1 polymer ?
#
loop_
_entity_poly.entity_id
_entity_poly.type
_entity_poly.pdbx_seq_one_letter_code
_entity_poly.pdbx_strand_id
1 'polypeptide(L)'
;MIVVIIALTFLYYKTHLGTINKIRDNLITNNETTDNLDILSYKDYKELFGTMVKTFNIEGFKVKASTIDGNVTAIEKELSFGKREFLTLNGDFNSPNTDEQFTIENEKQNIQITVGIYYTENYLGNDFVGWIYNKGFAHLNKNLAEKNSTAVLTYKNLIVLVQYSSTSEVDISLMNNVMKALIEILKNFDKTKND
;
A
#
# COMPACT_ATOMS: atom_id res chain seq x y z
N MET A 1 -56.41 3.61 23.66
CA MET A 1 -55.06 3.95 24.17
C MET A 1 -53.94 3.31 23.34
N ILE A 2 -53.99 2.00 23.06
CA ILE A 2 -52.95 1.27 22.29
C ILE A 2 -52.75 1.79 20.86
N VAL A 3 -53.83 2.13 20.14
CA VAL A 3 -53.75 2.63 18.75
C VAL A 3 -53.02 3.98 18.64
N VAL A 4 -53.13 4.84 19.66
CA VAL A 4 -52.47 6.15 19.70
C VAL A 4 -50.96 6.00 19.91
N ILE A 5 -50.54 5.02 20.73
CA ILE A 5 -49.12 4.72 20.97
C ILE A 5 -48.46 4.20 19.69
N ILE A 6 -49.12 3.28 18.97
CA ILE A 6 -48.59 2.76 17.70
C ILE A 6 -48.45 3.88 16.65
N ALA A 7 -49.44 4.75 16.53
CA ALA A 7 -49.40 5.88 15.59
C ALA A 7 -48.27 6.87 15.92
N LEU A 8 -48.05 7.18 17.19
CA LEU A 8 -46.95 8.05 17.63
C LEU A 8 -45.58 7.41 17.41
N THR A 9 -45.46 6.10 17.64
CA THR A 9 -44.21 5.36 17.41
C THR A 9 -43.88 5.31 15.91
N PHE A 10 -44.89 5.09 15.06
CA PHE A 10 -44.71 5.10 13.60
C PHE A 10 -44.36 6.50 13.07
N LEU A 11 -44.98 7.55 13.63
CA LEU A 11 -44.66 8.93 13.27
C LEU A 11 -43.24 9.31 13.69
N TYR A 12 -42.81 8.91 14.89
CA TYR A 12 -41.44 9.09 15.38
C TYR A 12 -40.42 8.35 14.51
N TYR A 13 -40.71 7.11 14.12
CA TYR A 13 -39.83 6.32 13.25
C TYR A 13 -39.71 6.96 11.86
N LYS A 14 -40.83 7.45 11.29
CA LYS A 14 -40.85 8.09 9.97
C LYS A 14 -40.09 9.43 9.96
N THR A 15 -40.19 10.23 11.02
CA THR A 15 -39.44 11.49 11.13
C THR A 15 -37.95 11.21 11.31
N HIS A 16 -37.56 10.25 12.15
CA HIS A 16 -36.15 9.89 12.32
C HIS A 16 -35.52 9.25 11.08
N LEU A 17 -36.24 8.38 10.36
CA LEU A 17 -35.76 7.86 9.06
C LEU A 17 -35.55 8.98 8.04
N GLY A 18 -36.46 9.96 8.00
CA GLY A 18 -36.31 11.13 7.14
C GLY A 18 -35.07 11.95 7.46
N THR A 19 -34.74 12.11 8.75
CA THR A 19 -33.51 12.79 9.20
C THR A 19 -32.26 11.98 8.87
N ILE A 20 -32.26 10.66 9.07
CA ILE A 20 -31.13 9.77 8.75
C ILE A 20 -30.85 9.76 7.25
N ASN A 21 -31.88 9.67 6.42
CA ASN A 21 -31.72 9.71 4.97
C ASN A 21 -31.19 11.07 4.51
N LYS A 22 -31.66 12.18 5.09
CA LYS A 22 -31.15 13.51 4.78
C LYS A 22 -29.69 13.70 5.23
N ILE A 23 -29.28 13.11 6.35
CA ILE A 23 -27.88 13.11 6.79
C ILE A 23 -27.02 12.26 5.86
N ARG A 24 -27.47 11.06 5.48
CA ARG A 24 -26.79 10.20 4.51
C ARG A 24 -26.64 10.88 3.15
N ASP A 25 -27.71 11.48 2.65
CA ASP A 25 -27.72 12.13 1.34
C ASP A 25 -26.86 13.40 1.39
N ASN A 26 -26.84 14.17 2.50
CA ASN A 26 -25.91 15.28 2.70
C ASN A 26 -24.44 14.84 2.80
N LEU A 27 -24.15 13.67 3.40
CA LEU A 27 -22.81 13.09 3.43
C LEU A 27 -22.37 12.60 2.04
N ILE A 28 -23.30 12.12 1.21
CA ILE A 28 -23.04 11.72 -0.17
C ILE A 28 -22.82 12.95 -1.07
N THR A 29 -23.52 14.06 -0.84
CA THR A 29 -23.34 15.31 -1.63
C THR A 29 -22.16 16.17 -1.17
N ASN A 30 -21.70 16.01 0.07
CA ASN A 30 -20.49 16.68 0.59
C ASN A 30 -19.22 15.85 0.40
N ASN A 31 -19.34 14.62 -0.09
CA ASN A 31 -18.21 13.98 -0.76
C ASN A 31 -17.99 14.76 -2.05
N GLU A 32 -16.89 15.49 -2.07
CA GLU A 32 -16.26 15.99 -3.27
C GLU A 32 -16.47 14.98 -4.41
N THR A 33 -17.03 15.47 -5.50
CA THR A 33 -17.12 14.76 -6.78
C THR A 33 -15.87 13.91 -6.99
N THR A 34 -16.06 12.61 -7.19
CA THR A 34 -15.03 11.59 -7.43
C THR A 34 -14.32 11.77 -8.79
N ASP A 35 -14.35 12.98 -9.35
CA ASP A 35 -14.03 13.30 -10.74
C ASP A 35 -12.61 13.87 -10.94
N ASN A 36 -11.72 13.81 -9.94
CA ASN A 36 -10.31 14.10 -10.19
C ASN A 36 -9.35 13.55 -9.12
N LEU A 37 -9.53 12.30 -8.69
CA LEU A 37 -8.48 11.66 -7.88
C LEU A 37 -7.27 11.39 -8.78
N ASP A 38 -6.14 11.95 -8.39
CA ASP A 38 -4.86 11.79 -9.09
C ASP A 38 -4.34 10.36 -8.88
N ILE A 39 -4.81 9.45 -9.74
CA ILE A 39 -4.51 8.02 -9.77
C ILE A 39 -3.46 7.77 -10.85
N LEU A 40 -2.44 6.98 -10.53
CA LEU A 40 -1.47 6.54 -11.52
C LEU A 40 -2.10 5.51 -12.46
N SER A 41 -1.90 5.69 -13.77
CA SER A 41 -2.26 4.64 -14.73
C SER A 41 -1.35 3.43 -14.57
N TYR A 42 -1.76 2.29 -15.13
CA TYR A 42 -0.90 1.10 -15.13
C TYR A 42 0.44 1.35 -15.84
N LYS A 43 0.43 2.11 -16.95
CA LYS A 43 1.65 2.49 -17.65
C LYS A 43 2.58 3.31 -16.75
N ASP A 44 2.02 4.26 -16.02
CA ASP A 44 2.77 5.10 -15.09
C ASP A 44 3.39 4.29 -13.95
N TYR A 45 2.64 3.34 -13.42
CA TYR A 45 3.12 2.40 -12.41
C TYR A 45 4.36 1.63 -12.90
N LYS A 46 4.33 1.13 -14.15
CA LYS A 46 5.47 0.41 -14.74
C LYS A 46 6.67 1.31 -14.99
N GLU A 47 6.45 2.54 -15.47
CA GLU A 47 7.51 3.54 -15.68
C GLU A 47 8.14 3.99 -14.36
N LEU A 48 7.31 4.21 -13.33
CA LEU A 48 7.77 4.52 -11.98
C LEU A 48 8.64 3.40 -11.41
N PHE A 49 8.19 2.14 -11.51
CA PHE A 49 8.98 1.01 -11.04
C PHE A 49 10.30 0.89 -11.79
N GLY A 50 10.28 1.04 -13.11
CA GLY A 50 11.50 1.07 -13.92
C GLY A 50 12.44 2.21 -13.53
N THR A 51 11.90 3.36 -13.13
CA THR A 51 12.67 4.49 -12.59
C THR A 51 13.27 4.13 -11.24
N MET A 52 12.48 3.57 -10.31
CA MET A 52 12.96 3.14 -9.00
C MET A 52 14.14 2.19 -9.13
N VAL A 53 14.04 1.13 -9.94
CA VAL A 53 15.13 0.15 -10.09
C VAL A 53 16.42 0.78 -10.63
N LYS A 54 16.30 1.80 -11.49
CA LYS A 54 17.46 2.47 -12.12
C LYS A 54 18.09 3.56 -11.25
N THR A 55 17.28 4.26 -10.47
CA THR A 55 17.71 5.48 -9.75
C THR A 55 17.80 5.30 -8.24
N PHE A 56 17.18 4.24 -7.69
CA PHE A 56 17.24 3.98 -6.27
C PHE A 56 18.67 3.66 -5.84
N ASN A 57 19.21 4.54 -4.99
CA ASN A 57 20.58 4.47 -4.55
C ASN A 57 20.64 4.70 -3.04
N ILE A 58 21.26 3.75 -2.34
CA ILE A 58 21.59 3.84 -0.92
C ILE A 58 23.07 3.50 -0.81
N GLU A 59 23.83 4.35 -0.14
CA GLU A 59 25.28 4.18 -0.02
C GLU A 59 25.63 2.79 0.55
N GLY A 60 26.53 2.08 -0.15
CA GLY A 60 26.96 0.74 0.24
C GLY A 60 26.01 -0.39 -0.16
N PHE A 61 24.91 -0.10 -0.86
CA PHE A 61 23.95 -1.09 -1.36
C PHE A 61 23.92 -1.17 -2.89
N LYS A 62 23.57 -2.33 -3.43
CA LYS A 62 23.39 -2.57 -4.86
C LYS A 62 22.12 -3.38 -5.10
N VAL A 63 21.42 -3.11 -6.20
CA VAL A 63 20.30 -3.95 -6.66
C VAL A 63 20.85 -5.32 -7.06
N LYS A 64 20.24 -6.37 -6.51
CA LYS A 64 20.61 -7.78 -6.72
C LYS A 64 19.57 -8.56 -7.50
N ALA A 65 18.31 -8.20 -7.33
CA ALA A 65 17.17 -8.82 -8.00
C ALA A 65 16.08 -7.80 -8.27
N SER A 66 15.31 -8.01 -9.32
CA SER A 66 14.19 -7.18 -9.74
C SER A 66 13.22 -7.98 -10.60
N THR A 67 11.94 -7.66 -10.52
CA THR A 67 10.87 -8.20 -11.39
C THR A 67 10.63 -7.37 -12.65
N ILE A 68 11.50 -6.39 -12.94
CA ILE A 68 11.35 -5.46 -14.09
C ILE A 68 11.24 -6.18 -15.44
N ASP A 69 11.88 -7.34 -15.58
CA ASP A 69 11.88 -8.16 -16.80
C ASP A 69 10.67 -9.11 -16.88
N GLY A 70 9.76 -9.04 -15.91
CA GLY A 70 8.52 -9.80 -15.85
C GLY A 70 8.41 -10.64 -14.57
N ASN A 71 7.20 -10.64 -14.01
CA ASN A 71 6.78 -11.53 -12.93
C ASN A 71 5.29 -11.82 -13.07
N VAL A 72 4.87 -13.03 -12.69
CA VAL A 72 3.47 -13.37 -12.50
C VAL A 72 3.38 -14.23 -11.25
N THR A 73 2.81 -13.67 -10.18
CA THR A 73 2.62 -14.38 -8.92
C THR A 73 1.24 -15.04 -8.89
N ALA A 74 1.21 -16.37 -8.76
CA ALA A 74 -0.02 -17.11 -8.48
C ALA A 74 -0.30 -17.14 -6.98
N ILE A 75 -1.58 -17.09 -6.60
CA ILE A 75 -2.03 -17.19 -5.21
C ILE A 75 -3.24 -18.14 -5.12
N GLU A 76 -3.43 -18.71 -3.94
CA GLU A 76 -4.69 -19.40 -3.64
C GLU A 76 -5.85 -18.40 -3.67
N LYS A 77 -6.95 -18.80 -4.32
CA LYS A 77 -8.10 -17.91 -4.56
C LYS A 77 -8.74 -17.45 -3.26
N GLU A 78 -8.68 -18.27 -2.23
CA GLU A 78 -9.17 -18.03 -0.89
C GLU A 78 -8.44 -16.87 -0.20
N LEU A 79 -7.16 -16.65 -0.53
CA LEU A 79 -6.36 -15.53 0.00
C LEU A 79 -6.79 -14.17 -0.58
N SER A 80 -7.67 -14.17 -1.58
CA SER A 80 -8.25 -12.96 -2.17
C SER A 80 -9.76 -12.90 -2.01
N PHE A 81 -10.31 -13.52 -0.96
CA PHE A 81 -11.77 -13.58 -0.73
C PHE A 81 -12.53 -14.18 -1.92
N GLY A 82 -11.91 -15.14 -2.62
CA GLY A 82 -12.50 -15.81 -3.77
C GLY A 82 -12.40 -15.02 -5.08
N LYS A 83 -11.59 -13.95 -5.16
CA LYS A 83 -11.63 -13.00 -6.29
C LYS A 83 -10.61 -13.25 -7.39
N ARG A 84 -9.38 -13.66 -7.06
CA ARG A 84 -8.26 -13.77 -8.00
C ARG A 84 -7.35 -14.95 -7.67
N GLU A 85 -6.75 -15.52 -8.71
CA GLU A 85 -5.76 -16.62 -8.61
C GLU A 85 -4.34 -16.14 -8.99
N PHE A 86 -4.25 -14.92 -9.55
CA PHE A 86 -2.98 -14.28 -9.91
C PHE A 86 -2.97 -12.82 -9.42
N LEU A 87 -1.79 -12.30 -9.09
CA LEU A 87 -1.59 -10.89 -8.74
C LEU A 87 -1.52 -10.01 -10.00
N THR A 88 -2.57 -10.06 -10.80
CA THR A 88 -2.72 -9.29 -12.05
C THR A 88 -3.95 -8.38 -11.98
N LEU A 89 -4.10 -7.48 -12.96
CA LEU A 89 -5.22 -6.53 -13.01
C LEU A 89 -6.59 -7.22 -12.92
N ASN A 90 -6.79 -8.29 -13.71
CA ASN A 90 -8.06 -9.05 -13.72
C ASN A 90 -8.03 -10.31 -12.87
N GLY A 91 -6.89 -10.64 -12.25
CA GLY A 91 -6.74 -11.85 -11.44
C GLY A 91 -6.57 -13.16 -12.23
N ASP A 92 -6.34 -13.07 -13.53
CA ASP A 92 -6.02 -14.17 -14.45
C ASP A 92 -4.56 -14.12 -14.93
N PHE A 93 -4.07 -15.23 -15.49
CA PHE A 93 -2.68 -15.39 -15.93
C PHE A 93 -2.28 -14.48 -17.11
N ASN A 94 -3.22 -14.12 -17.98
CA ASN A 94 -2.93 -13.37 -19.21
C ASN A 94 -2.94 -11.85 -18.99
N SER A 95 -3.36 -11.41 -17.82
CA SER A 95 -3.47 -10.01 -17.47
C SER A 95 -2.13 -9.44 -16.97
N PRO A 96 -1.90 -8.12 -17.14
CA PRO A 96 -0.68 -7.49 -16.64
C PRO A 96 -0.55 -7.61 -15.11
N ASN A 97 0.69 -7.79 -14.63
CA ASN A 97 0.99 -8.01 -13.21
C ASN A 97 0.87 -6.72 -12.38
N THR A 98 0.43 -6.85 -11.13
CA THR A 98 0.17 -5.73 -10.21
C THR A 98 1.10 -5.73 -9.00
N ASP A 99 2.06 -6.65 -8.99
CA ASP A 99 3.08 -6.82 -7.98
C ASP A 99 4.47 -6.74 -8.62
N GLU A 100 5.25 -5.77 -8.18
CA GLU A 100 6.62 -5.55 -8.62
C GLU A 100 7.51 -5.41 -7.39
N GLN A 101 8.72 -5.93 -7.46
CA GLN A 101 9.68 -5.80 -6.38
C GLN A 101 11.12 -5.79 -6.87
N PHE A 102 11.97 -5.10 -6.11
CA PHE A 102 13.42 -5.23 -6.24
C PHE A 102 14.06 -5.40 -4.88
N THR A 103 15.22 -6.04 -4.87
CA THR A 103 15.99 -6.31 -3.66
C THR A 103 17.38 -5.71 -3.79
N ILE A 104 17.79 -4.95 -2.78
CA ILE A 104 19.14 -4.46 -2.61
C ILE A 104 19.84 -5.21 -1.46
N GLU A 105 21.15 -5.38 -1.60
CA GLU A 105 22.01 -5.91 -0.53
C GLU A 105 23.21 -5.00 -0.35
N ASN A 106 23.74 -4.97 0.88
CA ASN A 106 25.04 -4.36 1.10
C ASN A 106 26.18 -5.27 0.65
N GLU A 107 27.40 -4.73 0.53
CA GLU A 107 28.55 -5.50 0.05
C GLU A 107 28.88 -6.73 0.90
N LYS A 108 28.59 -6.68 2.20
CA LYS A 108 28.79 -7.80 3.15
C LYS A 108 27.69 -8.86 3.07
N GLN A 109 26.61 -8.61 2.30
CA GLN A 109 25.43 -9.47 2.19
C GLN A 109 24.83 -9.87 3.54
N ASN A 110 24.95 -8.99 4.52
CA ASN A 110 24.43 -9.22 5.86
C ASN A 110 23.19 -8.36 6.16
N ILE A 111 22.83 -7.45 5.23
CA ILE A 111 21.59 -6.69 5.20
C ILE A 111 20.99 -6.83 3.80
N GLN A 112 19.72 -7.21 3.76
CA GLN A 112 18.90 -7.27 2.56
C GLN A 112 17.69 -6.35 2.77
N ILE A 113 17.37 -5.55 1.75
CA ILE A 113 16.17 -4.71 1.75
C ILE A 113 15.40 -4.99 0.46
N THR A 114 14.17 -5.47 0.61
CA THR A 114 13.24 -5.70 -0.50
C THR A 114 12.20 -4.59 -0.51
N VAL A 115 12.03 -3.95 -1.65
CA VAL A 115 10.99 -2.96 -1.90
C VAL A 115 9.97 -3.57 -2.85
N GLY A 116 8.74 -3.74 -2.39
CA GLY A 116 7.59 -4.13 -3.20
C GLY A 116 6.70 -2.93 -3.49
N ILE A 117 6.17 -2.85 -4.71
CA ILE A 117 5.21 -1.84 -5.14
C ILE A 117 4.00 -2.53 -5.79
N TYR A 118 2.84 -2.32 -5.19
CA TYR A 118 1.59 -2.98 -5.57
C TYR A 118 0.60 -1.97 -6.12
N TYR A 119 0.04 -2.30 -7.27
CA TYR A 119 -0.91 -1.48 -8.00
C TYR A 119 -2.36 -1.87 -7.71
N THR A 120 -3.22 -0.88 -7.52
CA THR A 120 -4.68 -1.04 -7.53
C THR A 120 -5.31 0.05 -8.40
N GLU A 121 -6.53 -0.18 -8.88
CA GLU A 121 -7.30 0.83 -9.62
C GLU A 121 -7.95 1.85 -8.67
N ASN A 122 -7.92 1.60 -7.36
CA ASN A 122 -8.55 2.45 -6.36
C ASN A 122 -7.53 3.41 -5.73
N TYR A 123 -7.89 4.67 -5.59
CA TYR A 123 -7.10 5.63 -4.82
C TYR A 123 -7.08 5.25 -3.33
N LEU A 124 -5.87 5.16 -2.76
CA LEU A 124 -5.60 4.79 -1.37
C LEU A 124 -5.11 5.98 -0.52
N GLY A 125 -4.79 7.12 -1.13
CA GLY A 125 -4.24 8.28 -0.44
C GLY A 125 -2.72 8.23 -0.23
N ASN A 126 -2.21 9.27 0.45
CA ASN A 126 -0.77 9.48 0.75
C ASN A 126 -0.50 9.54 2.27
N ASP A 127 -1.43 9.06 3.10
CA ASP A 127 -1.46 9.27 4.54
C ASP A 127 -1.15 8.01 5.35
N PHE A 128 -1.39 6.82 4.79
CA PHE A 128 -1.15 5.58 5.50
C PHE A 128 0.34 5.27 5.58
N VAL A 129 0.82 5.04 6.81
CA VAL A 129 2.13 4.47 7.11
C VAL A 129 1.96 3.42 8.20
N GLY A 130 2.34 2.19 7.91
CA GLY A 130 2.41 1.09 8.88
C GLY A 130 3.85 0.69 9.12
N TRP A 131 4.20 0.40 10.37
CA TRP A 131 5.56 -0.02 10.73
C TRP A 131 5.53 -1.17 11.73
N ILE A 132 6.17 -2.27 11.36
CA ILE A 132 6.36 -3.45 12.20
C ILE A 132 7.84 -3.51 12.56
N TYR A 133 8.14 -3.26 13.83
CA TYR A 133 9.46 -3.44 14.42
C TYR A 133 9.30 -4.02 15.82
N ASN A 134 9.85 -5.21 16.03
CA ASN A 134 9.54 -6.03 17.21
C ASN A 134 10.59 -5.91 18.33
N LYS A 135 11.48 -4.91 18.28
CA LYS A 135 12.42 -4.67 19.37
C LYS A 135 11.69 -4.20 20.63
N GLY A 136 12.10 -4.75 21.78
CA GLY A 136 11.59 -4.34 23.09
C GLY A 136 10.43 -5.18 23.64
N PHE A 137 9.86 -6.11 22.87
CA PHE A 137 8.87 -7.05 23.39
C PHE A 137 9.55 -8.15 24.22
N ALA A 138 9.35 -8.11 25.54
CA ALA A 138 10.08 -8.93 26.52
C ALA A 138 9.96 -10.46 26.30
N HIS A 139 8.87 -10.92 25.69
CA HIS A 139 8.57 -12.35 25.50
C HIS A 139 8.92 -12.89 24.10
N LEU A 140 9.48 -12.05 23.22
CA LEU A 140 9.87 -12.49 21.88
C LEU A 140 11.31 -13.02 21.87
N ASN A 141 11.57 -13.93 20.93
CA ASN A 141 12.92 -14.36 20.63
C ASN A 141 13.69 -13.19 19.99
N LYS A 142 14.60 -12.59 20.77
CA LYS A 142 15.42 -11.44 20.33
C LYS A 142 16.21 -11.71 19.06
N ASN A 143 16.71 -12.93 18.89
CA ASN A 143 17.48 -13.32 17.70
C ASN A 143 16.64 -13.34 16.41
N LEU A 144 15.31 -13.26 16.51
CA LEU A 144 14.39 -13.16 15.36
C LEU A 144 13.73 -11.78 15.30
N ALA A 145 13.23 -11.30 16.43
CA ALA A 145 12.42 -10.09 16.54
C ALA A 145 13.19 -8.80 16.20
N GLU A 146 14.49 -8.78 16.47
CA GLU A 146 15.33 -7.60 16.28
C GLU A 146 16.04 -7.57 14.91
N LYS A 147 15.89 -8.66 14.12
CA LYS A 147 16.59 -8.85 12.83
C LYS A 147 15.76 -8.50 11.59
N ASN A 148 14.49 -8.16 11.80
CA ASN A 148 13.58 -7.81 10.72
C ASN A 148 12.78 -6.58 11.08
N SER A 149 12.53 -5.74 10.07
CA SER A 149 11.55 -4.67 10.16
C SER A 149 10.79 -4.58 8.85
N THR A 150 9.54 -4.17 8.92
CA THR A 150 8.71 -3.96 7.74
C THR A 150 8.02 -2.64 7.86
N ALA A 151 8.11 -1.83 6.82
CA ALA A 151 7.33 -0.61 6.70
C ALA A 151 6.43 -0.73 5.48
N VAL A 152 5.26 -0.09 5.55
CA VAL A 152 4.37 0.04 4.41
C VAL A 152 3.91 1.50 4.35
N LEU A 153 3.74 2.03 3.14
CA LEU A 153 3.06 3.30 2.93
C LEU A 153 2.09 3.20 1.76
N THR A 154 1.13 4.11 1.70
CA THR A 154 0.34 4.35 0.49
C THR A 154 0.82 5.61 -0.22
N TYR A 155 0.76 5.56 -1.55
CA TYR A 155 0.92 6.74 -2.39
C TYR A 155 -0.03 6.63 -3.58
N LYS A 156 -1.01 7.53 -3.65
CA LYS A 156 -2.11 7.50 -4.61
C LYS A 156 -2.79 6.14 -4.56
N ASN A 157 -2.74 5.37 -5.65
CA ASN A 157 -3.28 4.02 -5.78
C ASN A 157 -2.20 2.91 -5.65
N LEU A 158 -1.08 3.22 -5.01
CA LEU A 158 0.01 2.28 -4.78
C LEU A 158 0.15 1.94 -3.31
N ILE A 159 0.52 0.69 -3.03
CA ILE A 159 1.05 0.24 -1.75
C ILE A 159 2.54 0.01 -1.94
N VAL A 160 3.37 0.64 -1.11
CA VAL A 160 4.82 0.43 -1.10
C VAL A 160 5.18 -0.31 0.18
N LEU A 161 5.71 -1.52 0.04
CA LEU A 161 6.19 -2.35 1.13
C LEU A 161 7.72 -2.34 1.14
N VAL A 162 8.32 -2.12 2.30
CA VAL A 162 9.75 -2.25 2.49
C VAL A 162 10.00 -3.28 3.57
N GLN A 163 10.71 -4.36 3.22
CA GLN A 163 11.15 -5.39 4.14
C GLN A 163 12.65 -5.28 4.34
N TYR A 164 13.07 -5.15 5.58
CA TYR A 164 14.45 -5.13 6.01
C TYR A 164 14.75 -6.43 6.73
N SER A 165 15.77 -7.15 6.29
CA SER A 165 16.28 -8.36 6.92
C SER A 165 17.79 -8.24 7.15
N SER A 166 18.26 -8.63 8.34
CA SER A 166 19.67 -8.56 8.70
C SER A 166 20.13 -9.73 9.54
N THR A 167 21.42 -10.02 9.51
CA THR A 167 22.04 -10.96 10.45
C THR A 167 22.22 -10.37 11.85
N SER A 168 22.20 -9.04 11.97
CA SER A 168 22.30 -8.25 13.21
C SER A 168 21.00 -7.49 13.50
N GLU A 169 20.98 -6.72 14.60
CA GLU A 169 19.88 -5.80 14.86
C GLU A 169 19.65 -4.86 13.65
N VAL A 170 18.38 -4.58 13.38
CA VAL A 170 17.95 -3.60 12.36
C VAL A 170 18.49 -2.21 12.69
N ASP A 171 19.14 -1.60 11.70
CA ASP A 171 19.44 -0.17 11.74
C ASP A 171 18.22 0.64 11.27
N ILE A 172 17.50 1.22 12.24
CA ILE A 172 16.32 2.06 11.97
C ILE A 172 16.68 3.35 11.23
N SER A 173 17.90 3.88 11.40
CA SER A 173 18.35 5.05 10.65
C SER A 173 18.46 4.73 9.16
N LEU A 174 19.06 3.58 8.83
CA LEU A 174 19.14 3.09 7.46
C LEU A 174 17.73 2.84 6.87
N MET A 175 16.83 2.21 7.62
CA MET A 175 15.44 2.01 7.18
C MET A 175 14.72 3.34 6.90
N ASN A 176 14.91 4.35 7.74
CA ASN A 176 14.37 5.69 7.50
C ASN A 176 14.94 6.33 6.23
N ASN A 177 16.23 6.14 5.95
CA ASN A 177 16.87 6.67 4.73
C ASN A 177 16.30 6.00 3.47
N VAL A 178 16.08 4.69 3.51
CA VAL A 178 15.39 3.95 2.43
C VAL A 178 14.01 4.53 2.18
N MET A 179 13.21 4.70 3.24
CA MET A 179 11.84 5.23 3.11
C MET A 179 11.84 6.65 2.52
N LYS A 180 12.76 7.52 2.96
CA LYS A 180 12.90 8.88 2.41
C LYS A 180 13.28 8.87 0.93
N ALA A 181 14.25 8.05 0.54
CA ALA A 181 14.66 7.92 -0.85
C ALA A 181 13.50 7.45 -1.75
N LEU A 182 12.69 6.49 -1.29
CA LEU A 182 11.49 6.06 -2.01
C LEU A 182 10.47 7.19 -2.17
N ILE A 183 10.19 7.93 -1.08
CA ILE A 183 9.27 9.07 -1.12
C ILE A 183 9.75 10.15 -2.09
N GLU A 184 11.05 10.42 -2.15
CA GLU A 184 11.62 11.38 -3.10
C GLU A 184 11.41 10.94 -4.56
N ILE A 185 11.64 9.66 -4.87
CA ILE A 185 11.38 9.12 -6.21
C ILE A 185 9.89 9.26 -6.57
N LEU A 186 8.99 8.86 -5.66
CA LEU A 186 7.54 8.97 -5.86
C LEU A 186 7.12 10.42 -6.16
N LYS A 187 7.59 11.38 -5.36
CA LYS A 187 7.28 12.81 -5.55
C LYS A 187 7.86 13.38 -6.84
N ASN A 188 9.05 12.97 -7.23
CA ASN A 188 9.72 13.50 -8.43
C ASN A 188 9.07 12.98 -9.71
N PHE A 189 8.66 11.71 -9.74
CA PHE A 189 7.92 11.13 -10.86
C PHE A 189 6.62 11.89 -11.15
N ASP A 190 5.98 12.39 -10.10
CA ASP A 190 4.73 13.14 -10.22
C ASP A 190 4.94 14.55 -10.78
N LYS A 191 6.01 15.23 -10.36
CA LYS A 191 6.37 16.55 -10.89
C LYS A 191 6.66 16.49 -12.39
N THR A 192 7.43 15.50 -12.83
CA THR A 192 7.82 15.34 -14.24
C THR A 192 6.65 15.08 -15.19
N LYS A 193 5.45 14.78 -14.69
CA LYS A 193 4.24 14.64 -15.52
C LYS A 193 3.41 15.90 -15.64
N ASN A 194 3.55 16.81 -14.67
CA ASN A 194 2.77 18.04 -14.61
C ASN A 194 3.49 19.23 -15.27
N ASP A 195 4.74 19.03 -15.69
CA ASP A 195 5.56 19.94 -16.50
C ASP A 195 5.46 19.61 -18.00
#